data_AF-A0A0R1TT63-F1
#
_entry.id   AF-A0A0R1TT63-F1
#
_cell.length_a   1.000
_cell.length_b   1.000
_cell.length_c   1.000
_cell.angle_alpha   90.00
_cell.angle_beta   90.00
_cell.angle_gamma   90.00
#
_symmetry.space_group_name_H-M   'P 1'
#
loop_
_entity.id
_entity.type
_entity.pdbx_description
1 polymer ?
#
loop_
_entity_poly.entity_id
_entity_poly.type
_entity_poly.pdbx_seq_one_letter_code
_entity_poly.pdbx_strand_id
1 'polypeptide(L)' 'MQLPYLLNRQQAADFLGVDPVTFDKVFRRHRDFRCFMIGKQARFTIEELTSFVREHLVD' A
#
# COMPACT_ATOMS: atom_id res chain seq x y z
N MET A 1 -5.59 7.14 16.37
CA MET A 1 -5.91 5.73 16.04
C MET A 1 -4.60 5.01 15.78
N GLN A 2 -4.34 3.88 16.44
CA GLN A 2 -3.22 3.02 16.06
C GLN A 2 -3.60 2.22 14.82
N LEU A 3 -2.74 2.26 13.80
CA LEU A 3 -2.86 1.39 12.64
C LEU A 3 -2.34 -0.01 13.00
N PRO A 4 -2.96 -1.09 12.49
CA PRO A 4 -2.40 -2.43 12.64
C PRO A 4 -1.08 -2.54 11.87
N TYR A 5 -0.24 -3.52 12.25
CA TYR A 5 1.01 -3.78 11.52
C TYR A 5 0.77 -4.14 10.04
N LEU A 6 -0.32 -4.86 9.76
CA LEU A 6 -0.75 -5.26 8.43
C LEU A 6 -1.99 -4.48 8.02
N LEU A 7 -1.81 -3.49 7.15
CA LEU A 7 -2.88 -2.67 6.61
C LEU A 7 -3.68 -3.42 5.57
N ASN A 8 -5.01 -3.28 5.59
CA ASN A 8 -5.85 -3.65 4.47
C ASN A 8 -5.80 -2.56 3.37
N ARG A 9 -6.45 -2.81 2.23
CA ARG A 9 -6.50 -1.89 1.09
C ARG A 9 -6.98 -0.48 1.48
N GLN A 10 -8.04 -0.38 2.28
CA GLN A 10 -8.57 0.92 2.70
C GLN A 10 -7.57 1.66 3.58
N GLN A 11 -7.02 0.99 4.58
CA GLN A 11 -6.04 1.58 5.49
C GLN A 11 -4.75 2.00 4.78
N ALA A 12 -4.30 1.24 3.78
CA ALA A 12 -3.14 1.61 2.97
C ALA A 12 -3.41 2.85 2.10
N ALA A 13 -4.60 2.93 1.51
CA ALA A 13 -5.02 4.10 0.75
C ALA A 13 -5.14 5.35 1.65
N ASP A 14 -5.78 5.20 2.81
CA ASP A 14 -5.92 6.27 3.81
C ASP A 14 -4.54 6.73 4.32
N PHE A 15 -3.61 5.80 4.58
CA PHE A 15 -2.24 6.12 5.00
C PHE A 15 -1.49 6.96 3.96
N LEU A 16 -1.69 6.66 2.68
CA LEU A 16 -1.07 7.39 1.56
C LEU A 16 -1.85 8.66 1.16
N GLY A 17 -3.00 8.93 1.78
CA GLY A 17 -3.83 10.09 1.47
C GLY A 17 -4.52 10.01 0.09
N VAL A 18 -4.79 8.82 -0.42
CA VAL A 18 -5.45 8.59 -1.71
C VAL A 18 -6.71 7.75 -1.55
N ASP A 19 -7.62 7.81 -2.53
CA ASP A 19 -8.75 6.89 -2.54
C ASP A 19 -8.32 5.47 -2.95
N PRO A 20 -9.07 4.41 -2.59
CA PRO A 20 -8.69 3.04 -2.89
C PRO A 20 -8.61 2.68 -4.38
N VAL A 21 -9.34 3.38 -5.25
CA VAL A 21 -9.25 3.16 -6.71
C VAL A 21 -7.93 3.69 -7.23
N THR A 22 -7.51 4.88 -6.76
CA THR A 22 -6.19 5.44 -7.05
C THR A 22 -5.08 4.55 -6.49
N PHE A 23 -5.24 4.05 -5.25
CA PHE A 23 -4.30 3.09 -4.66
C PHE A 23 -4.07 1.87 -5.57
N ASP A 24 -5.15 1.26 -6.07
CA ASP A 24 -5.02 0.09 -6.94
C ASP A 24 -4.32 0.43 -8.26
N LYS A 25 -4.64 1.58 -8.86
CA LYS A 25 -4.09 1.99 -10.16
C LYS A 25 -2.60 2.31 -10.11
N VAL A 26 -2.15 2.99 -9.06
CA VAL A 26 -0.79 3.54 -8.95
C VAL A 26 0.14 2.56 -8.25
N PHE A 27 -0.30 1.98 -7.13
CA PHE A 27 0.55 1.17 -6.27
C PHE A 27 0.35 -0.31 -6.58
N ARG A 28 -0.87 -0.82 -6.42
CA ARG A 28 -1.14 -2.27 -6.49
C ARG A 28 -0.82 -2.89 -7.85
N ARG A 29 -0.97 -2.12 -8.94
CA ARG A 29 -0.64 -2.58 -10.31
C ARG A 29 0.84 -2.46 -10.65
N HIS A 30 1.65 -1.82 -9.82
CA HIS A 30 3.07 -1.68 -10.07
C HIS A 30 3.78 -3.00 -9.81
N ARG A 31 4.63 -3.43 -10.75
CA ARG A 31 5.32 -4.73 -10.70
C ARG A 31 6.21 -4.91 -9.46
N ASP A 32 6.78 -3.81 -8.98
CA ASP A 32 7.72 -3.78 -7.85
C ASP A 32 7.01 -3.59 -6.51
N PHE A 33 5.69 -3.37 -6.51
CA PHE A 33 4.94 -3.16 -5.29
C PHE A 33 4.63 -4.49 -4.60
N ARG A 34 5.13 -4.64 -3.36
CA ARG A 34 4.99 -5.89 -2.61
C ARG A 34 3.74 -5.88 -1.73
N CYS A 35 3.15 -7.06 -1.59
CA CYS A 35 2.06 -7.28 -0.66
C CYS A 35 2.14 -8.67 -0.04
N PHE A 36 1.61 -8.79 1.17
CA PHE A 36 1.49 -10.06 1.87
C PHE A 36 0.08 -10.63 1.64
N MET A 37 0.00 -11.84 1.07
CA MET A 37 -1.29 -12.49 0.80
C MET A 37 -1.70 -13.35 2.00
N ILE A 38 -2.85 -13.04 2.60
CA ILE A 38 -3.52 -13.85 3.62
C ILE A 38 -4.80 -14.43 2.99
N GLY A 39 -4.69 -15.67 2.51
CA GLY A 39 -5.72 -16.26 1.66
C GLY A 39 -5.90 -15.43 0.38
N LYS A 40 -7.09 -14.83 0.21
CA LYS A 40 -7.40 -13.96 -0.93
C LYS A 40 -7.20 -12.46 -0.65
N GLN A 41 -6.80 -12.09 0.57
CA GLN A 41 -6.68 -10.70 0.98
C GLN A 41 -5.22 -10.25 0.94
N ALA A 42 -4.97 -9.12 0.27
CA ALA A 42 -3.68 -8.45 0.32
C ALA A 42 -3.55 -7.62 1.61
N ARG A 43 -2.35 -7.62 2.18
CA ARG A 43 -1.94 -6.81 3.31
C ARG A 43 -0.64 -6.07 3.02
N PHE A 44 -0.49 -4.90 3.62
CA PHE A 44 0.60 -3.97 3.36
C PHE A 44 1.21 -3.50 4.68
N THR A 45 2.53 -3.35 4.73
CA THR A 45 3.21 -2.70 5.86
C THR A 45 3.46 -1.24 5.52
N ILE A 46 3.47 -0.38 6.54
CA ILE A 46 3.80 1.04 6.37
C ILE A 46 5.20 1.22 5.76
N GLU A 47 6.14 0.34 6.13
CA GLU A 47 7.51 0.36 5.63
C GLU A 47 7.56 0.16 4.11
N GLU A 48 6.92 -0.89 3.58
CA GLU A 48 6.89 -1.14 2.12
C GLU A 48 6.15 -0.04 1.36
N LEU A 49 5.04 0.48 1.91
CA LEU A 49 4.33 1.62 1.32
C LEU A 49 5.24 2.85 1.19
N THR A 50 6.02 3.12 2.24
CA THR A 50 6.91 4.30 2.30
C THR A 50 8.12 4.13 1.38
N SER A 51 8.75 2.95 1.40
CA SER A 51 9.89 2.64 0.52
C SER A 51 9.48 2.73 -0.95
N PHE A 52 8.31 2.20 -1.32
CA PHE A 52 7.81 2.29 -2.67
C PHE A 52 7.65 3.74 -3.16
N VAL A 53 7.04 4.61 -2.34
CA VAL A 53 6.89 6.03 -2.69
C VAL A 53 8.25 6.69 -2.92
N ARG A 54 9.22 6.44 -2.04
CA ARG A 54 10.56 7.03 -2.13
C ARG A 54 11.36 6.52 -3.33
N GLU A 55 11.24 5.25 -3.68
CA GLU A 55 12.04 4.61 -4.72
C GLU A 55 11.46 4.81 -6.13
N HIS A 56 10.14 5.04 -6.24
CA HIS A 56 9.46 5.02 -7.53
C HIS A 56 8.63 6.26 -7.87
N LEU A 57 8.25 7.08 -6.88
CA LEU A 57 7.29 8.19 -7.10
C LEU A 57 7.84 9.58 -6.75
N VAL A 58 9.04 9.66 -6.17
CA VAL A 58 9.71 10.91 -5.82
C VAL A 58 11.08 10.90 -6.48
N ASP A 59 11.39 11.97 -7.22
CA ASP A 59 12.72 12.19 -7.84
C ASP A 59 13.77 12.65 -6.81
#